data_AF-A0A3A8Z2P3-F1
#
_entry.id   AF-A0A3A8Z2P3-F1
#
_cell.length_a   1.000
_cell.length_b   1.000
_cell.length_c   1.000
_cell.angle_alpha   90.00
_cell.angle_beta   90.00
_cell.angle_gamma   90.00
#
_symmetry.space_group_name_H-M   'P 1'
#
loop_
_entity.id
_entity.type
_entity.pdbx_description
1 polymer ?
#
loop_
_entity_poly.entity_id
_entity_poly.type
_entity_poly.pdbx_seq_one_letter_code
_entity_poly.pdbx_strand_id
1 'polypeptide(L)' 'ATALSKLPELRQEVLLLYYFIGYRDEAIGRLYGRCRSTINHRRNIALKQLRKEWERLEHEEQKADTF' A
#
# COMPACT_ATOMS: atom_id res chain seq x y z
N ALA A 1 8.55 -8.08 10.38
CA ALA A 1 7.38 -8.28 9.50
C ALA A 1 7.33 -7.15 8.48
N THR A 2 7.36 -7.47 7.18
CA THR A 2 7.39 -6.50 6.08
C THR A 2 6.13 -5.64 6.11
N ALA A 3 6.24 -4.30 6.12
CA ALA A 3 5.09 -3.40 6.28
C ALA A 3 3.94 -3.64 5.28
N LEU A 4 4.25 -4.20 4.10
CA LEU A 4 3.26 -4.63 3.12
C LEU A 4 2.33 -5.72 3.64
N SER A 5 2.82 -6.69 4.42
CA SER A 5 2.02 -7.84 4.91
C SER A 5 0.94 -7.45 5.93
N LYS A 6 1.00 -6.22 6.46
CA LYS A 6 -0.02 -5.67 7.38
C LYS A 6 -1.18 -5.00 6.64
N LEU A 7 -1.06 -4.77 5.34
CA LEU A 7 -2.15 -4.24 4.51
C LEU A 7 -3.14 -5.35 4.16
N PRO A 8 -4.44 -5.03 4.00
CA PRO A 8 -5.40 -5.95 3.39
C PRO A 8 -4.91 -6.42 2.01
N GLU A 9 -5.12 -7.69 1.67
CA GLU A 9 -4.64 -8.33 0.42
C GLU A 9 -4.94 -7.48 -0.82
N LEU A 10 -6.18 -7.00 -0.93
CA LEU A 10 -6.63 -6.18 -2.06
C LEU A 10 -5.85 -4.86 -2.20
N ARG A 11 -5.34 -4.30 -1.10
CA ARG A 11 -4.50 -3.09 -1.13
C ARG A 11 -3.06 -3.42 -1.54
N GLN A 12 -2.55 -4.58 -1.13
CA GLN A 12 -1.24 -5.07 -1.58
C GLN A 12 -1.27 -5.32 -3.09
N GLU A 13 -2.28 -6.03 -3.60
CA GLU A 13 -2.44 -6.31 -5.03
C GLU A 13 -2.49 -5.05 -5.88
N VAL A 14 -3.23 -4.02 -5.45
CA VAL A 14 -3.29 -2.73 -6.17
C VAL A 14 -1.91 -2.05 -6.22
N LEU A 15 -1.13 -2.13 -5.15
CA LEU A 15 0.24 -1.58 -5.14
C LEU A 15 1.18 -2.40 -6.04
N LEU A 16 1.09 -3.73 -5.99
CA LEU A 16 1.89 -4.63 -6.84
C LEU A 16 1.59 -4.40 -8.32
N LEU A 17 0.31 -4.40 -8.69
CA LEU A 17 -0.13 -4.17 -10.06
C LEU A 17 0.33 -2.80 -10.57
N TYR A 18 0.22 -1.75 -9.76
CA TYR A 18 0.58 -0.40 -10.19
C TYR A 18 2.09 -0.16 -10.28
N TYR A 19 2.84 -0.47 -9.21
CA TYR A 19 4.27 -0.12 -9.12
C TYR A 19 5.21 -1.16 -9.71
N PHE A 20 4.87 -2.45 -9.63
CA PHE A 20 5.77 -3.53 -10.06
C PHE A 20 5.40 -4.07 -11.45
N ILE A 21 4.10 -4.14 -11.76
CA ILE A 21 3.62 -4.67 -13.05
C ILE A 21 3.36 -3.52 -14.05
N GLY A 22 3.21 -2.28 -13.59
CA GLY A 22 3.00 -1.10 -14.44
C GLY A 22 1.56 -0.91 -14.92
N TYR A 23 0.58 -1.55 -14.29
CA TYR A 23 -0.83 -1.39 -14.64
C TYR A 23 -1.33 -0.01 -14.22
N ARG A 24 -2.00 0.66 -15.15
CA ARG A 24 -2.73 1.89 -14.84
C ARG A 24 -4.03 1.57 -14.11
N ASP A 25 -4.51 2.51 -13.31
CA ASP A 25 -5.73 2.40 -12.50
C ASP A 25 -6.96 1.95 -13.28
N GLU A 26 -7.04 2.32 -14.54
CA GLU A 26 -8.11 1.94 -15.45
C GLU A 26 -8.05 0.44 -15.79
N ALA A 27 -6.85 -0.09 -16.04
CA ALA A 27 -6.64 -1.51 -16.31
C ALA A 27 -6.92 -2.35 -15.06
N ILE A 28 -6.45 -1.89 -13.90
CA ILE A 28 -6.77 -2.50 -12.60
C ILE A 28 -8.28 -2.43 -12.35
N GLY A 29 -8.91 -1.28 -12.59
CA GLY A 29 -10.36 -1.12 -12.44
C GLY A 29 -11.13 -2.12 -13.30
N ARG A 30 -10.75 -2.26 -14.58
CA ARG A 30 -11.35 -3.27 -15.48
C ARG A 30 -11.15 -4.70 -14.98
N LEU A 31 -9.95 -5.05 -14.49
CA LEU A 31 -9.65 -6.38 -13.94
C LEU A 31 -10.57 -6.76 -12.77
N TYR A 32 -10.88 -5.80 -11.89
CA TYR A 32 -11.73 -6.04 -10.71
C TYR A 32 -13.20 -5.63 -10.90
N GLY A 33 -13.63 -5.23 -12.11
CA GLY A 33 -14.98 -4.71 -12.35
C GLY A 33 -15.32 -3.48 -11.49
N ARG A 34 -14.38 -2.53 -11.39
CA ARG A 34 -14.49 -1.30 -10.60
C ARG A 34 -14.06 -0.07 -11.39
N CYS A 35 -14.56 1.09 -10.99
CA CYS A 35 -14.18 2.35 -11.60
C CYS A 35 -12.74 2.73 -11.26
N ARG A 36 -12.08 3.46 -12.19
CA ARG A 36 -10.72 4.00 -12.01
C ARG A 36 -10.57 4.80 -10.70
N SER A 37 -11.57 5.59 -10.35
CA SER A 37 -11.59 6.39 -9.12
C SER A 37 -11.55 5.53 -7.86
N THR A 38 -12.23 4.38 -7.84
CA THR A 38 -12.20 3.42 -6.72
C THR A 38 -10.80 2.86 -6.52
N ILE A 39 -10.11 2.49 -7.60
CA ILE A 39 -8.71 2.01 -7.52
C ILE A 39 -7.79 3.12 -7.03
N ASN A 40 -7.93 4.33 -7.56
CA ASN A 40 -7.15 5.48 -7.12
C ASN A 40 -7.30 5.77 -5.62
N HIS A 41 -8.53 5.77 -5.12
CA HIS A 41 -8.81 5.94 -3.71
C HIS A 41 -8.17 4.82 -2.85
N ARG A 42 -8.31 3.56 -3.29
CA ARG A 42 -7.71 2.41 -2.59
C ARG A 42 -6.19 2.49 -2.54
N ARG A 43 -5.52 2.88 -3.64
CA ARG A 43 -4.07 3.07 -3.67
C ARG A 43 -3.64 4.16 -2.70
N ASN A 44 -4.31 5.30 -2.70
CA ASN A 44 -3.98 6.42 -1.81
C ASN A 44 -4.13 6.04 -0.33
N ILE A 45 -5.16 5.26 0.02
CA ILE A 45 -5.30 4.74 1.39
C ILE A 45 -4.18 3.77 1.72
N ALA A 46 -3.85 2.85 0.81
CA ALA A 46 -2.77 1.88 1.00
C ALA A 46 -1.41 2.57 1.23
N LEU A 47 -1.09 3.59 0.44
CA LEU A 47 0.13 4.39 0.60
C LEU A 47 0.16 5.16 1.94
N LYS A 48 -0.96 5.77 2.34
CA LYS A 48 -1.07 6.44 3.64
C LYS A 48 -0.84 5.47 4.81
N GLN A 49 -1.38 4.26 4.71
CA GLN A 49 -1.16 3.24 5.73
C GLN A 49 0.29 2.74 5.74
N LEU A 50 0.88 2.51 4.56
CA LEU A 50 2.28 2.10 4.44
C LEU A 50 3.21 3.13 5.07
N ARG A 51 2.99 4.42 4.80
CA ARG A 51 3.73 5.52 5.43
C ARG A 51 3.61 5.50 6.95
N LYS A 52 2.40 5.33 7.50
CA LYS A 52 2.21 5.26 8.96
C LYS A 52 2.93 4.06 9.59
N GLU A 53 2.90 2.91 8.93
CA GLU A 53 3.63 1.73 9.40
C GLU A 53 5.13 1.94 9.37
N TRP A 54 5.67 2.63 8.36
CA TRP A 54 7.09 2.98 8.28
C TRP A 54 7.50 3.99 9.35
N GLU A 55 6.74 5.07 9.53
CA GLU A 55 6.97 6.06 10.60
C GLU A 55 6.93 5.40 11.99
N ARG A 56 6.05 4.40 12.19
CA ARG A 56 6.02 3.64 13.45
C ARG A 56 7.27 2.78 13.65
N LEU A 57 7.74 2.11 12.60
CA LEU A 57 8.96 1.29 12.67
C LEU A 57 10.19 2.15 12.97
N GLU A 58 10.30 3.33 12.35
CA GLU A 58 11.39 4.28 12.60
C GLU A 58 11.41 4.76 14.06
N HIS A 59 10.23 5.02 14.63
CA HIS A 59 10.09 5.34 16.06
C HIS A 59 10.38 4.17 17.00
N GLU A 60 10.09 2.92 16.60
CA GLU A 60 10.42 1.72 17.37
C GLU A 60 11.94 1.45 17.36
N GLU A 61 12.63 1.65 16.23
CA GLU A 61 14.10 1.51 16.11
C GLU A 61 14.86 2.55 16.95
N GLN A 62 14.47 3.83 16.90
CA GLN A 62 15.10 4.88 17.72
C GLN A 62 14.99 4.62 19.23
N LYS A 63 13.92 3.95 19.67
CA LYS A 63 13.70 3.61 21.07
C LYS A 63 14.55 2.42 21.52
N ALA A 64 14.90 1.52 20.59
CA ALA A 64 15.74 0.35 20.87
C ALA A 64 17.23 0.72 20.97
N ASP A 65 17.69 1.73 20.22
CA ASP A 65 19.08 2.21 20.24
C ASP A 65 19.43 3.13 21.43
N THR A 66 18.46 3.46 22.30
CA THR A 66 18.66 4.34 23.47
C THR A 66 18.86 3.56 24.80
N PHE A 67 19.16 2.26 24.75
CA PHE A 67 19.41 1.43 25.95
C PHE A 67 20.79 0.80 25.97
#